data_AF-A0A3D4WG61-F1
#
_entry.id   AF-A0A3D4WG61-F1
#
_cell.length_a   1.000
_cell.length_b   1.000
_cell.length_c   1.000
_cell.angle_alpha   90.00
_cell.angle_beta   90.00
_cell.angle_gamma   90.00
#
_symmetry.space_group_name_H-M   'P 1'
#
loop_
_entity.id
_entity.type
_entity.pdbx_description
1 polymer ?
#
loop_
_entity_poly.entity_id
_entity_poly.type
_entity_poly.pdbx_seq_one_letter_code
_entity_poly.pdbx_strand_id
1 'polypeptide(L)'
;MINTDDKLRCIQGNHFYSEGEIYKVGRIVNNKYFQILTDNDADHWYATLDDKGIYVSFDSNLGLAENEKAYFEKIDELQAES
;
A
#
# COMPACT_ATOMS: atom_id res chain seq x y z
N MET A 1 -0.46 -11.57 -8.13
CA MET A 1 -1.58 -11.93 -7.23
C MET A 1 -1.24 -11.42 -5.84
N ILE A 2 -2.17 -10.71 -5.20
CA ILE A 2 -2.01 -10.15 -3.86
C ILE A 2 -2.78 -11.04 -2.87
N ASN A 3 -2.13 -11.40 -1.78
CA ASN A 3 -2.66 -12.22 -0.68
C ASN A 3 -2.56 -11.42 0.64
N THR A 4 -3.44 -11.73 1.60
CA THR A 4 -3.25 -11.26 2.98
C THR A 4 -1.89 -11.70 3.50
N ASP A 5 -1.25 -10.83 4.29
CA ASP A 5 0.12 -10.95 4.82
C ASP A 5 1.25 -10.84 3.78
N ASP A 6 0.95 -10.63 2.49
CA ASP A 6 1.96 -10.21 1.53
C ASP A 6 2.65 -8.92 2.02
N LYS A 7 3.95 -8.83 1.81
CA LYS A 7 4.74 -7.64 2.12
C LYS A 7 4.85 -6.74 0.91
N LEU A 8 4.68 -5.45 1.12
CA LEU A 8 4.80 -4.41 0.11
C LEU A 8 5.83 -3.38 0.55
N ARG A 9 6.78 -3.03 -0.31
CA ARG A 9 7.66 -1.89 -0.07
C ARG A 9 6.99 -0.62 -0.60
N CYS A 10 6.93 0.42 0.21
CA CYS A 10 6.49 1.73 -0.26
C CYS A 10 7.60 2.35 -1.12
N ILE A 11 7.31 2.64 -2.39
CA ILE A 11 8.27 3.20 -3.35
C ILE A 11 8.08 4.71 -3.56
N GLN A 12 6.96 5.24 -3.07
CA GLN A 12 6.68 6.67 -2.97
C GLN A 12 5.70 6.86 -1.82
N GLY A 13 6.12 7.58 -0.78
CA GLY A 13 5.35 7.76 0.45
C GLY A 13 4.35 8.91 0.43
N ASN A 14 3.62 9.05 1.54
CA ASN A 14 2.75 10.17 1.89
C ASN A 14 2.69 10.34 3.42
N HIS A 15 1.72 11.08 3.97
CA HIS A 15 1.56 11.26 5.41
C HIS A 15 1.32 9.97 6.22
N PHE A 16 0.90 8.89 5.58
CA PHE A 16 0.55 7.62 6.23
C PHE A 16 1.55 6.49 5.96
N TYR A 17 2.33 6.61 4.89
CA TYR A 17 3.27 5.58 4.43
C TYR A 17 4.62 6.21 4.12
N SER A 18 5.69 5.68 4.71
CA SER A 18 7.05 6.18 4.53
C SER A 18 7.74 5.44 3.36
N GLU A 19 8.38 6.18 2.47
CA GLU A 19 9.15 5.59 1.36
C GLU A 19 10.30 4.72 1.88
N GLY A 20 10.46 3.53 1.29
CA GLY A 20 11.45 2.52 1.69
C GLY A 20 10.94 1.50 2.72
N GLU A 21 9.90 1.85 3.50
CA GLU A 21 9.34 0.98 4.54
C GLU A 21 8.50 -0.17 3.97
N ILE A 22 8.39 -1.24 4.77
CA ILE A 22 7.66 -2.46 4.41
C ILE A 22 6.35 -2.52 5.18
N TYR A 23 5.26 -2.62 4.43
CA TYR A 23 3.90 -2.72 4.92
C TYR A 23 3.29 -4.09 4.62
N LYS A 24 2.29 -4.49 5.41
CA LYS A 24 1.57 -5.74 5.20
C LYS A 24 0.23 -5.51 4.51
N VAL A 25 -0.12 -6.45 3.64
CA VAL A 25 -1.47 -6.53 3.08
C VAL A 25 -2.42 -7.10 4.13
N GLY A 26 -3.49 -6.36 4.41
CA GLY A 26 -4.57 -6.79 5.29
C GLY A 26 -5.65 -7.58 4.54
N ARG A 27 -6.91 -7.24 4.81
CA ARG A 27 -8.06 -7.88 4.16
C ARG A 27 -8.12 -7.59 2.66
N ILE A 28 -8.39 -8.62 1.87
CA ILE A 28 -8.71 -8.50 0.45
C ILE A 28 -10.21 -8.27 0.28
N VAL A 29 -10.59 -7.23 -0.47
CA VAL A 29 -12.00 -6.94 -0.81
C VAL A 29 -12.36 -7.65 -2.10
N ASN A 30 -11.52 -7.52 -3.13
CA ASN A 30 -11.64 -8.22 -4.41
C ASN A 30 -10.30 -8.20 -5.17
N ASN A 31 -10.31 -8.54 -6.45
CA ASN A 31 -9.11 -8.59 -7.29
C ASN A 31 -8.45 -7.23 -7.56
N LYS A 32 -9.11 -6.11 -7.22
CA LYS A 32 -8.59 -4.74 -7.41
C LYS A 32 -8.34 -4.02 -6.10
N TYR A 33 -9.15 -4.27 -5.07
CA TYR A 33 -9.10 -3.50 -3.82
C TYR A 33 -8.75 -4.39 -2.62
N PHE A 34 -7.85 -3.89 -1.77
CA PHE A 34 -7.38 -4.55 -0.56
C PHE A 34 -6.84 -3.53 0.45
N GLN A 35 -6.59 -3.95 1.68
CA GLN A 35 -6.04 -3.09 2.73
C GLN A 35 -4.51 -3.13 2.75
N ILE A 36 -3.88 -1.98 3.01
CA ILE A 36 -2.48 -1.91 3.44
C ILE A 36 -2.50 -1.38 4.88
N LEU A 37 -1.95 -2.16 5.81
CA LEU A 37 -1.87 -1.78 7.22
C LEU A 37 -0.85 -0.66 7.40
N THR A 38 -1.07 0.24 8.37
CA THR A 38 -0.07 1.27 8.75
C THR A 38 1.00 0.67 9.67
N ASP A 39 2.09 1.40 9.96
CA ASP A 39 3.27 0.91 10.71
C ASP A 39 2.97 0.21 12.05
N ASN A 40 1.82 0.48 12.66
CA ASN A 40 1.41 -0.08 13.95
C ASN A 40 0.38 -1.23 13.83
N ASP A 41 0.05 -1.67 12.62
CA ASP A 41 -1.02 -2.65 12.32
C ASP A 41 -2.40 -2.30 12.94
N ALA A 42 -2.59 -1.07 13.44
CA ALA A 42 -3.81 -0.64 14.13
C ALA A 42 -4.82 0.04 13.19
N ASP A 43 -4.31 0.74 12.17
CA ASP A 43 -5.09 1.38 11.12
C ASP A 43 -4.76 0.79 9.75
N HIS A 44 -5.56 1.15 8.74
CA HIS A 44 -5.34 0.73 7.37
C HIS A 44 -5.96 1.71 6.38
N TRP A 45 -5.45 1.70 5.15
CA TRP A 45 -6.11 2.33 4.00
C TRP A 45 -6.37 1.31 2.89
N TYR A 46 -7.38 1.60 2.07
CA TYR A 46 -7.67 0.78 0.90
C TYR A 46 -6.76 1.18 -0.26
N ALA A 47 -6.05 0.19 -0.79
CA ALA A 47 -5.24 0.31 -1.99
C ALA A 47 -6.00 -0.21 -3.23
N THR A 48 -5.60 0.31 -4.38
CA THR A 48 -6.02 -0.15 -5.70
C THR A 48 -4.84 -0.85 -6.37
N LEU A 49 -5.12 -1.99 -7.01
CA LEU A 49 -4.26 -2.65 -7.98
C LEU A 49 -4.90 -2.52 -9.37
N ASP A 50 -4.22 -1.80 -10.25
CA ASP A 50 -4.57 -1.67 -11.66
C ASP A 50 -3.31 -1.60 -12.55
N ASP A 51 -3.47 -1.16 -13.79
CA ASP A 51 -2.37 -1.06 -14.77
C ASP A 51 -1.27 -0.05 -14.36
N LYS A 52 -1.51 0.81 -13.36
CA LYS A 52 -0.51 1.73 -12.78
C LYS A 52 0.24 1.12 -11.59
N GLY A 53 -0.09 -0.11 -11.20
CA GLY A 53 0.51 -0.79 -10.06
C GLY A 53 -0.35 -0.72 -8.81
N ILE A 54 0.31 -0.75 -7.65
CA ILE A 54 -0.34 -0.73 -6.34
C ILE A 54 -0.25 0.68 -5.76
N TYR A 55 -1.38 1.27 -5.39
CA TYR A 55 -1.37 2.59 -4.76
C TYR A 55 -2.54 2.81 -3.80
N VAL A 56 -2.31 3.67 -2.80
CA VAL A 56 -3.36 4.28 -1.98
C VAL A 56 -3.60 5.69 -2.51
N SER A 57 -4.88 6.04 -2.70
CA SER A 57 -5.29 7.38 -3.11
C SER A 57 -6.47 7.84 -2.29
N PHE A 58 -6.52 9.13 -2.01
CA PHE A 58 -7.60 9.77 -1.26
C PHE A 58 -8.49 10.58 -2.18
N ASP A 59 -9.78 10.61 -1.87
CA ASP A 59 -10.69 11.53 -2.54
C ASP A 59 -10.28 12.98 -2.20
N SER A 60 -10.29 13.84 -3.21
CA SER A 60 -9.90 15.25 -3.11
C SER A 60 -10.70 16.05 -2.06
N ASN A 61 -11.87 15.54 -1.65
CA ASN A 61 -12.72 16.13 -0.62
C ASN A 61 -12.15 16.01 0.80
N LEU A 62 -11.08 15.22 1.00
CA LEU A 62 -10.38 15.11 2.28
C LEU A 62 -9.35 16.23 2.51
N GLY A 63 -9.19 17.15 1.56
CA GLY A 63 -8.19 18.22 1.63
C GLY A 63 -6.74 17.73 1.42
N LEU A 64 -6.56 16.43 1.19
CA LEU A 64 -5.31 15.81 0.79
C LEU A 64 -5.19 15.97 -0.72
N ALA A 65 -4.12 16.63 -1.18
CA ALA A 65 -3.92 16.90 -2.60
C ALA A 65 -3.75 15.60 -3.40
N GLU A 66 -4.03 15.61 -4.71
CA GLU A 66 -3.80 14.44 -5.60
C GLU A 66 -2.36 13.90 -5.54
N ASN A 67 -1.43 14.75 -5.09
CA ASN A 67 -0.02 14.50 -4.85
C ASN A 67 0.26 13.64 -3.60
N GLU A 68 -0.76 13.24 -2.84
CA GLU A 68 -0.61 12.40 -1.64
C GLU A 68 -0.84 10.90 -1.90
N LYS A 69 -0.72 10.45 -3.15
CA LYS A 69 -0.74 9.01 -3.43
C LYS A 69 0.52 8.35 -2.87
N ALA A 70 0.31 7.24 -2.17
CA ALA A 70 1.40 6.32 -1.84
C ALA A 70 1.42 5.18 -2.85
N TYR A 71 2.60 4.84 -3.36
CA TYR A 71 2.80 3.74 -4.32
C TYR A 71 3.63 2.63 -3.70
N PHE A 72 3.38 1.41 -4.15
CA PHE A 72 3.98 0.22 -3.57
C PHE A 72 4.42 -0.78 -4.64
N GLU A 73 5.47 -1.54 -4.31
CA GLU A 73 5.86 -2.75 -5.02
C GLU A 73 5.65 -3.96 -4.11
N LYS A 74 5.25 -5.08 -4.69
CA LYS A 74 5.25 -6.36 -3.96
C LYS A 74 6.69 -6.85 -3.86
N ILE A 75 7.13 -7.20 -2.65
CA ILE A 75 8.41 -7.86 -2.46
C ILE A 75 8.18 -9.37 -2.40
N ASP A 76 8.93 -10.12 -3.19
CA ASP A 76 8.98 -11.57 -3.05
C ASP A 76 9.91 -11.91 -1.87
N GLU A 77 9.53 -12.89 -1.02
CA GLU A 77 10.27 -13.24 0.20
C GLU A 77 11.75 -13.62 -0.03
N LEU A 78 12.14 -13.91 -1.28
CA LEU A 78 13.52 -14.18 -1.70
C LEU A 78 14.43 -12.92 -1.76
N GLN A 79 13.90 -11.71 -1.63
CA GLN A 79 14.68 -10.46 -1.66
C GLN A 79 14.78 -9.75 -0.31
N ALA A 80 14.26 -10.34 0.77
CA ALA A 80 14.29 -9.74 2.11
C ALA A 80 15.55 -10.10 2.93
N GLU A 81 16.46 -10.92 2.38
CA GLU A 81 17.66 -11.43 3.09
C GLU A 81 19.00 -11.07 2.40
N SER A 82 19.02 -10.14 1.45
CA SER A 82 20.24 -9.70 0.75
C SER A 82 20.74 -8.35 1.20
#